data_AF-A0A2D4FQ06-F1
#
_entry.id   AF-A0A2D4FQ06-F1
#
_cell.length_a   1.000
_cell.length_b   1.000
_cell.length_c   1.000
_cell.angle_alpha   90.00
_cell.angle_beta   90.00
_cell.angle_gamma   90.00
#
_symmetry.space_group_name_H-M   'P 1'
#
loop_
_entity.id
_entity.type
_entity.pdbx_description
1 polymer ?
#
loop_
_entity_poly.entity_id
_entity_poly.type
_entity_poly.pdbx_seq_one_letter_code
_entity_poly.pdbx_strand_id
1 'polypeptide(L)'
;DLPGHYYGTLKFLVEHLKTIADHSEKNKMEPRNLALVFGPTLVRTSEDNMTDMVTHMPDRYKIVETLIQHSDWFFSDKEEKGEKTPIDEQEAQSMPNIEYLLPNIGRTAASGDASADLPEL
;
A
#
# COMPACT_ATOMS: atom_id res chain seq x y z
N ASP A 1 7.96 -17.87 -1.03
CA ASP A 1 9.34 -17.37 -1.09
C ASP A 1 9.78 -17.02 -2.50
N LEU A 2 10.57 -15.97 -2.64
CA LEU A 2 11.16 -15.56 -3.92
C LEU A 2 12.29 -16.53 -4.30
N PRO A 3 12.36 -17.03 -5.55
CA PRO A 3 13.51 -17.83 -5.99
C PRO A 3 14.84 -17.12 -5.76
N GLY A 4 15.88 -17.88 -5.39
CA GLY A 4 17.14 -17.32 -4.85
C GLY A 4 17.80 -16.24 -5.72
N HIS A 5 17.79 -16.39 -7.05
CA HIS A 5 18.33 -15.38 -7.95
C HIS A 5 17.55 -14.06 -7.93
N TYR A 6 16.22 -14.12 -7.79
CA TYR A 6 15.39 -12.92 -7.67
C TYR A 6 15.60 -12.25 -6.32
N TYR A 7 15.71 -13.03 -5.23
CA TYR A 7 15.99 -12.48 -3.90
C TYR A 7 17.34 -11.77 -3.86
N GLY A 8 18.41 -12.41 -4.35
CA GLY A 8 19.75 -11.82 -4.38
C GLY A 8 19.80 -10.53 -5.20
N THR A 9 19.11 -10.50 -6.35
CA THR A 9 19.03 -9.29 -7.19
C THR A 9 18.27 -8.18 -6.49
N LEU A 10 17.13 -8.50 -5.86
CA LEU A 10 16.32 -7.52 -5.14
C LEU A 10 17.08 -6.96 -3.92
N LYS A 11 17.73 -7.81 -3.13
CA LYS A 11 18.57 -7.42 -1.98
C LYS A 11 19.63 -6.41 -2.42
N PHE A 12 20.44 -6.77 -3.42
CA PHE A 12 21.51 -5.92 -3.93
C PHE A 12 20.98 -4.56 -4.40
N LEU A 13 19.88 -4.55 -5.16
CA LEU A 13 19.29 -3.31 -5.64
C LEU A 13 18.78 -2.44 -4.49
N VAL A 14 18.02 -3.01 -3.56
CA VAL A 14 17.40 -2.26 -2.46
C VAL A 14 18.47 -1.69 -1.52
N GLU A 15 19.53 -2.44 -1.21
CA GLU A 15 20.68 -1.95 -0.42
C GLU A 15 21.38 -0.76 -1.12
N HIS A 16 21.50 -0.80 -2.44
CA HIS A 16 22.04 0.33 -3.21
C HIS A 16 21.12 1.56 -3.16
N LEU A 17 19.80 1.36 -3.33
CA LEU A 17 18.82 2.44 -3.24
C LEU A 17 18.79 3.07 -1.84
N LYS A 18 18.94 2.27 -0.78
CA LYS A 18 19.13 2.78 0.59
C LYS A 18 20.36 3.66 0.69
N THR A 19 21.50 3.20 0.15
CA THR A 19 22.73 4.00 0.15
C THR A 19 22.51 5.35 -0.55
N ILE A 20 21.75 5.39 -1.64
CA ILE A 20 21.39 6.66 -2.31
C ILE A 20 20.53 7.52 -1.39
N ALA A 21 19.51 6.94 -0.76
CA ALA A 21 18.61 7.65 0.16
C ALA A 21 19.32 8.21 1.40
N ASP A 22 20.29 7.49 1.96
CA ASP A 22 21.09 7.96 3.11
C ASP A 22 21.92 9.21 2.77
N HIS A 23 22.11 9.52 1.49
CA HIS A 23 22.79 10.72 0.99
C HIS A 23 21.81 11.77 0.43
N SER A 24 20.51 11.71 0.79
CA SER A 24 19.44 12.56 0.25
C SER A 24 19.69 14.05 0.48
N GLU A 25 20.37 14.44 1.56
CA GLU A 25 20.72 15.83 1.83
C GLU A 25 21.51 16.47 0.67
N LYS A 26 22.36 15.67 0.00
CA LYS A 26 23.20 16.10 -1.12
C LYS A 26 22.57 15.82 -2.48
N ASN A 27 22.05 14.61 -2.70
CA ASN A 27 21.56 14.19 -4.02
C ASN A 27 20.07 14.46 -4.26
N LYS A 28 19.33 14.88 -3.22
CA LYS A 28 17.88 15.17 -3.22
C LYS A 28 16.97 13.99 -3.57
N MET A 29 17.50 12.77 -3.46
CA MET A 29 16.76 11.53 -3.69
C MET A 29 16.33 10.92 -2.36
N GLU A 30 15.22 11.44 -1.81
CA GLU A 30 14.51 10.79 -0.69
C GLU A 30 13.99 9.40 -1.09
N PRO A 31 13.77 8.46 -0.14
CA PRO A 31 13.24 7.13 -0.42
C PRO A 31 11.99 7.16 -1.32
N ARG A 32 11.09 8.12 -1.09
CA ARG A 32 9.88 8.34 -1.88
C ARG A 32 10.17 8.60 -3.35
N ASN A 33 11.17 9.42 -3.67
CA ASN A 33 11.53 9.76 -5.05
C ASN A 33 12.05 8.54 -5.80
N LEU A 34 12.87 7.72 -5.12
CA LEU A 34 13.36 6.45 -5.65
C LEU A 34 12.21 5.48 -5.88
N ALA A 35 11.30 5.36 -4.90
CA ALA A 35 10.15 4.48 -5.00
C ALA A 35 9.19 4.86 -6.15
N LEU A 36 9.03 6.14 -6.47
CA LEU A 36 8.23 6.57 -7.62
C LEU A 36 8.82 6.09 -8.96
N VAL A 37 10.16 6.06 -9.08
CA VAL A 37 10.85 5.63 -10.30
C VAL A 37 10.90 4.11 -10.40
N PHE A 38 11.18 3.43 -9.28
CA PHE A 38 11.39 1.98 -9.24
C PHE A 38 10.10 1.17 -8.98
N GLY A 39 9.04 1.80 -8.44
CA GLY A 39 7.75 1.16 -8.19
C GLY A 39 7.18 0.42 -9.40
N PRO A 40 7.02 1.09 -10.57
CA PRO A 40 6.49 0.45 -11.78
C PRO A 40 7.38 -0.66 -12.34
N THR A 41 8.70 -0.62 -12.07
CA THR A 41 9.64 -1.58 -12.64
C THR A 41 9.82 -2.81 -11.77
N LEU A 42 9.76 -2.66 -10.45
CA LEU A 42 9.92 -3.73 -9.47
C LEU A 42 8.60 -4.43 -9.11
N VAL A 43 7.48 -3.71 -9.10
CA VAL A 43 6.17 -4.27 -8.75
C VAL A 43 5.26 -4.22 -9.98
N ARG A 44 5.27 -5.32 -10.74
CA ARG A 44 4.46 -5.51 -11.95
C ARG A 44 3.27 -6.43 -11.68
N THR A 45 2.13 -6.08 -12.26
CA THR A 45 0.98 -6.98 -12.41
C THR A 45 1.09 -7.69 -13.75
N SER A 46 0.53 -8.90 -13.85
CA SER A 46 0.53 -9.70 -15.09
C SER A 46 -0.34 -9.10 -16.20
N GLU A 47 -1.26 -8.20 -15.86
CA GLU A 47 -2.14 -7.54 -16.81
C GLU A 47 -1.66 -6.10 -17.05
N ASP A 48 -1.37 -5.78 -18.32
CA ASP A 48 -1.07 -4.44 -18.83
C ASP A 48 -2.38 -3.63 -19.01
N ASN A 49 -3.20 -3.59 -17.96
CA ASN A 49 -4.38 -2.74 -17.92
C ASN A 49 -3.99 -1.36 -17.38
N MET A 50 -4.18 -0.32 -18.21
CA MET A 50 -3.86 1.06 -17.84
C MET A 50 -4.61 1.53 -16.59
N THR A 51 -5.82 1.02 -16.35
CA THR A 51 -6.60 1.34 -15.15
C THR A 51 -5.93 0.78 -13.89
N ASP A 52 -5.44 -0.46 -13.93
CA ASP A 52 -4.79 -1.10 -12.77
C ASP A 52 -3.43 -0.48 -12.45
N MET A 53 -2.75 0.05 -13.48
CA MET A 53 -1.52 0.82 -13.29
C MET A 53 -1.73 2.07 -12.45
N VAL A 54 -2.88 2.75 -12.61
CA VAL A 54 -3.19 4.00 -11.88
C VAL A 54 -3.80 3.69 -10.52
N THR A 55 -4.76 2.77 -10.45
CA THR A 55 -5.49 2.45 -9.21
C THR A 55 -4.58 1.87 -8.14
N HIS A 56 -3.62 1.01 -8.51
CA HIS A 56 -2.69 0.38 -7.57
C HIS A 56 -1.32 1.06 -7.50
N MET A 57 -1.14 2.19 -8.19
CA MET A 57 0.11 2.94 -8.14
C MET A 57 0.53 3.32 -6.71
N PRO A 58 -0.40 3.76 -5.81
CA PRO A 58 -0.08 4.06 -4.42
C PRO A 58 0.60 2.91 -3.68
N ASP A 59 0.07 1.71 -3.84
CA ASP A 59 0.56 0.52 -3.17
C ASP A 59 1.93 0.12 -3.72
N ARG A 60 2.13 0.22 -5.03
CA ARG A 60 3.39 -0.18 -5.70
C ARG A 60 4.59 0.64 -5.25
N TYR A 61 4.49 1.97 -5.21
CA TYR A 61 5.60 2.75 -4.68
C TYR A 61 5.72 2.56 -3.17
N LYS A 62 4.62 2.34 -2.43
CA LYS A 62 4.72 2.14 -0.98
C LYS A 62 5.50 0.88 -0.62
N ILE A 63 5.30 -0.22 -1.35
CA ILE A 63 6.09 -1.44 -1.23
C ILE A 63 7.59 -1.15 -1.40
N VAL A 64 7.97 -0.42 -2.46
CA VAL A 64 9.37 -0.11 -2.75
C VAL A 64 9.96 0.86 -1.73
N GLU A 65 9.21 1.87 -1.31
CA GLU A 65 9.63 2.82 -0.27
C GLU A 65 9.93 2.11 1.04
N THR A 66 9.03 1.22 1.48
CA THR A 66 9.21 0.41 2.69
C THR A 66 10.40 -0.52 2.60
N LEU A 67 10.65 -1.15 1.44
CA LEU A 67 11.84 -1.97 1.22
C LEU A 67 13.13 -1.16 1.38
N ILE A 68 13.17 0.06 0.85
CA ILE A 68 14.33 0.97 0.96
C ILE A 68 14.54 1.41 2.42
N GLN A 69 13.49 1.89 3.08
CA GLN A 69 13.57 2.41 4.46
C GLN A 69 13.99 1.34 5.47
N HIS A 70 13.57 0.09 5.25
CA HIS A 70 13.79 -1.01 6.18
C HIS A 70 14.68 -2.11 5.59
N SER A 71 15.59 -1.80 4.66
CA SER A 71 16.38 -2.82 3.95
C SER A 71 17.16 -3.73 4.92
N ASP A 72 17.77 -3.16 5.95
CA ASP A 72 18.56 -3.93 6.92
C ASP A 72 17.69 -4.96 7.64
N TRP A 73 16.44 -4.62 7.98
CA TRP A 73 15.51 -5.53 8.64
C TRP A 73 15.06 -6.65 7.69
N PHE A 74 14.71 -6.32 6.44
CA PHE A 74 14.26 -7.30 5.44
C PHE A 74 15.36 -8.29 5.02
N PHE A 75 16.61 -7.84 4.99
CA PHE A 75 17.73 -8.60 4.43
C PHE A 75 18.80 -9.00 5.47
N SER A 76 18.50 -8.81 6.76
CA SER A 76 19.33 -9.31 7.86
C SER A 76 19.44 -10.83 7.80
N ASP A 77 20.66 -11.35 7.93
CA ASP A 77 20.93 -12.80 8.01
C ASP A 77 20.46 -13.43 9.34
N LYS A 78 19.68 -12.68 10.13
CA LYS A 78 19.02 -13.19 11.32
C LYS A 78 17.84 -14.05 10.87
N GLU A 79 18.08 -15.34 10.74
CA GLU A 79 17.04 -16.36 10.79
C GLU A 79 16.36 -16.32 12.18
N GLU A 80 15.60 -15.27 12.50
CA GLU A 80 14.63 -15.32 13.59
C GLU A 80 13.26 -15.61 12.99
N LYS A 81 12.92 -16.91 13.00
CA LYS A 81 11.54 -17.37 13.11
C LYS A 81 10.88 -16.67 14.31
N GLY A 82 10.25 -15.52 14.10
CA GLY A 82 9.60 -14.79 15.18
C GLY A 82 9.32 -13.34 14.84
N GLU A 83 8.36 -13.15 13.93
CA GLU A 83 7.40 -12.03 13.91
C GLU A 83 7.74 -10.81 14.78
N LYS A 84 8.22 -9.74 14.13
CA LYS A 84 7.75 -8.36 14.33
C LYS A 84 8.50 -7.38 13.42
N THR A 85 7.75 -6.79 12.49
CA THR A 85 8.12 -5.55 11.82
C THR A 85 8.24 -4.43 12.87
N PRO A 86 9.22 -3.51 12.78
CA PRO A 86 9.16 -2.26 13.53
C PRO A 86 8.05 -1.43 12.87
N ILE A 87 6.82 -1.60 13.34
CA ILE A 87 5.73 -0.69 13.03
C ILE A 87 6.08 0.61 13.74
N ASP A 88 6.21 1.69 12.98
CA ASP A 88 6.30 3.05 13.49
C ASP A 88 5.08 3.31 14.39
N GLU A 89 5.27 3.44 15.70
CA GLU A 89 4.18 3.59 16.68
C GLU A 89 3.51 4.98 16.65
N GLN A 90 3.86 5.85 15.70
CA GLN A 90 3.13 7.09 15.45
C GLN A 90 2.10 6.93 14.32
N GLU A 91 0.94 6.36 14.67
CA GLU A 91 -0.42 6.86 14.35
C GLU A 91 -1.45 5.75 14.57
N ALA A 92 -1.66 5.35 15.83
CA ALA A 92 -2.97 4.90 16.26
C ALA A 92 -3.91 6.11 16.28
N GLN A 93 -4.28 6.64 15.11
CA GLN A 93 -5.44 7.53 15.03
C GLN A 93 -6.65 6.67 15.44
N SER A 94 -7.20 6.95 16.61
CA SER A 94 -8.44 6.34 17.07
C SER A 94 -9.45 6.44 15.93
N MET A 95 -9.97 5.31 15.45
CA MET A 95 -11.10 5.30 14.52
C MET A 95 -12.12 6.34 14.99
N PRO A 96 -12.48 7.34 14.16
CA PRO A 96 -13.43 8.35 14.58
C PRO A 96 -14.74 7.65 14.96
N ASN A 97 -15.23 7.89 16.18
CA ASN A 97 -16.45 7.26 16.68
C ASN A 97 -17.64 7.65 15.77
N ILE A 98 -18.08 6.69 14.95
CA ILE A 98 -19.17 6.85 13.98
C ILE A 98 -20.56 6.69 14.61
N GLU A 99 -20.68 6.57 15.94
CA GLU A 99 -21.96 6.52 16.65
C GLU A 99 -22.91 7.68 16.28
N TYR A 100 -22.37 8.87 15.97
CA TYR A 100 -23.15 10.04 15.57
C TYR A 100 -23.78 9.94 14.17
N LEU A 101 -23.39 8.95 13.35
CA LEU A 101 -23.91 8.76 11.98
C LEU A 101 -25.09 7.78 11.91
N LEU A 102 -25.32 7.01 12.98
CA LEU A 102 -26.43 6.06 13.10
C LEU A 102 -27.84 6.68 12.93
N PRO A 103 -28.13 7.93 13.39
CA PRO A 103 -29.46 8.51 13.29
C PRO A 103 -29.95 8.78 11.86
N ASN A 104 -29.06 8.82 10.86
CA ASN A 104 -29.43 9.11 9.48
C ASN A 104 -29.77 7.87 8.64
N ILE A 105 -29.42 6.67 9.12
CA ILE A 105 -29.69 5.40 8.43
C ILE A 105 -31.20 5.06 8.38
N GLY A 106 -32.01 5.69 9.23
CA GLY A 106 -33.48 5.52 9.24
C GLY A 106 -34.27 6.50 8.37
N ARG A 107 -33.64 7.53 7.75
CA ARG A 107 -34.41 8.59 7.06
C ARG A 107 -34.69 8.31 5.58
N THR A 108 -34.05 7.31 4.97
CA THR A 108 -34.27 6.93 3.56
C THR A 108 -35.16 5.70 3.36
N ALA A 109 -35.76 5.16 4.44
CA ALA A 109 -36.67 4.02 4.37
C ALA A 109 -38.02 4.32 5.05
N ALA A 110 -38.67 5.43 4.67
CA ALA A 110 -40.06 5.69 5.06
C ALA A 110 -40.76 6.55 3.99
N SER A 111 -41.03 5.93 2.84
CA SER A 111 -42.18 6.27 2.00
C SER A 111 -42.77 4.95 1.50
N GLY A 112 -43.48 4.27 2.41
CA GLY A 112 -44.43 3.21 2.06
C GLY A 112 -45.84 3.76 2.19
N ASP A 113 -46.60 3.70 1.10
CA ASP A 113 -47.94 3.10 0.99
C ASP A 113 -48.57 3.56 -0.34
N ALA A 114 -48.66 2.67 -1.33
CA ALA A 114 -49.74 1.71 -1.57
C ALA A 114 -50.93 2.33 -2.32
N SER A 115 -51.18 1.89 -3.56
CA SER A 115 -52.52 1.70 -4.12
C SER A 115 -52.45 0.93 -5.43
N ALA A 116 -53.35 -0.05 -5.53
CA ALA A 116 -53.60 -0.96 -6.63
C ALA A 116 -53.91 -0.25 -7.97
N ASP A 117 -53.47 -0.84 -9.08
CA ASP A 117 -54.36 -1.51 -10.05
C ASP A 117 -53.56 -1.98 -11.27
N LEU A 118 -53.72 -3.27 -11.61
CA LEU A 118 -53.53 -3.77 -12.98
C LEU A 118 -54.82 -3.46 -13.75
N PRO A 119 -54.75 -3.16 -15.06
CA PRO A 119 -55.14 -4.21 -16.00
C PRO A 119 -54.30 -4.28 -17.29
N GLU A 120 -54.41 -5.45 -17.93
CA GLU A 120 -53.98 -5.79 -19.28
C GLU A 120 -54.52 -4.83 -20.35
N LEU A 121 -53.66 -4.40 -21.29
CA LEU A 121 -53.58 -4.87 -22.68
C LEU A 121 -52.44 -4.13 -23.41
#